data_AF-A0A094BYF8-F1
#
_entry.id   AF-A0A094BYF8-F1
#
_cell.length_a   1.000
_cell.length_b   1.000
_cell.length_c   1.000
_cell.angle_alpha   90.00
_cell.angle_beta   90.00
_cell.angle_gamma   90.00
#
_symmetry.space_group_name_H-M   'P 1'
#
loop_
_entity.id
_entity.type
_entity.pdbx_description
1 polymer ?
#
loop_
_entity_poly.entity_id
_entity_poly.type
_entity_poly.pdbx_seq_one_letter_code
_entity_poly.pdbx_strand_id
1 'polypeptide(L)'
;MRFSKKKAAQGVREHLVHARNEAIVRRGMGLGKEEGFRAVEIKTKDGKRMKIDDPSRLYIEQAWVGKGDYGITPDHRARGQINMMKNPTTHIHVVLKEEKTRIRENQEREAKIAARKTWVQLPNRKITSQRQYYSW
;
A
#
# COMPACT_ATOMS: atom_id res chain seq x y z
N MET A 1 0.05 -15.55 5.34
CA MET A 1 0.78 -16.50 4.47
C MET A 1 0.72 -17.96 4.89
N ARG A 2 0.53 -18.32 6.18
CA ARG A 2 0.52 -19.72 6.67
C ARG A 2 -0.47 -20.66 5.95
N PHE A 3 -1.66 -20.17 5.60
CA PHE A 3 -2.72 -21.00 5.00
C PHE A 3 -2.81 -20.90 3.48
N SER A 4 -1.86 -20.21 2.83
CA SER A 4 -1.85 -20.11 1.37
C SER A 4 -1.33 -21.39 0.73
N LYS A 5 -1.99 -21.86 -0.34
CA LYS A 5 -1.57 -23.04 -1.12
C LYS A 5 -0.34 -22.77 -2.02
N LYS A 6 0.11 -21.53 -2.14
CA LYS A 6 1.16 -21.12 -3.09
C LYS A 6 2.56 -21.36 -2.50
N LYS A 7 3.46 -22.00 -3.27
CA LYS A 7 4.86 -22.25 -2.86
C LYS A 7 5.57 -20.97 -2.39
N ALA A 8 5.41 -19.88 -3.14
CA ALA A 8 6.02 -18.58 -2.80
C ALA A 8 5.56 -18.01 -1.45
N ALA A 9 4.40 -18.42 -0.92
CA ALA A 9 3.89 -17.90 0.34
C ALA A 9 4.77 -18.25 1.55
N GLN A 10 5.49 -19.37 1.49
CA GLN A 10 6.44 -19.74 2.53
C GLN A 10 7.59 -18.73 2.61
N GLY A 11 8.25 -18.44 1.48
CA GLY A 11 9.31 -17.44 1.43
C GLY A 11 8.83 -16.04 1.80
N VAL A 12 7.63 -15.64 1.38
CA VAL A 12 7.05 -14.35 1.80
C VAL A 12 6.77 -14.32 3.31
N ARG A 13 6.33 -15.43 3.92
CA ARG A 13 6.12 -15.50 5.37
C ARG A 13 7.43 -15.26 6.12
N GLU A 14 8.50 -15.94 5.71
CA GLU A 14 9.82 -15.82 6.31
C GLU A 14 10.35 -14.38 6.18
N HIS A 15 10.22 -13.79 4.99
CA HIS A 15 10.58 -12.40 4.75
C HIS A 15 9.79 -11.41 5.62
N LEU A 16 8.47 -11.61 5.78
CA LEU A 16 7.64 -10.76 6.64
C LEU A 16 8.02 -10.89 8.13
N VAL A 17 8.37 -12.09 8.59
CA VAL A 17 8.86 -12.29 9.97
C VAL A 17 10.19 -11.58 10.17
N HIS A 18 11.12 -11.71 9.22
CA HIS A 18 12.40 -11.00 9.24
C HIS A 18 12.20 -9.48 9.27
N ALA A 19 11.41 -8.93 8.35
CA ALA A 19 11.13 -7.50 8.27
C ALA A 19 10.46 -6.95 9.54
N ARG A 20 9.53 -7.73 10.14
CA ARG A 20 8.92 -7.37 11.42
C ARG A 20 9.96 -7.31 12.54
N ASN A 21 10.82 -8.33 12.65
CA ASN A 21 11.85 -8.37 13.68
C ASN A 21 12.85 -7.22 13.50
N GLU A 22 13.24 -6.92 12.25
CA GLU A 22 14.09 -5.79 11.92
C GLU A 22 13.43 -4.45 12.28
N ALA A 23 12.14 -4.27 12.00
CA ALA A 23 11.42 -3.06 12.36
C ALA A 23 11.35 -2.84 13.88
N ILE A 24 11.12 -3.91 14.65
CA ILE A 24 11.11 -3.83 16.12
C ILE A 24 12.50 -3.46 16.64
N VAL A 25 13.56 -4.13 16.18
CA VAL A 25 14.91 -3.95 16.71
C VAL A 25 15.55 -2.64 16.26
N ARG A 26 15.48 -2.31 14.96
CA ARG A 26 16.19 -1.14 14.40
C ARG A 26 15.40 0.16 14.49
N ARG A 27 14.07 0.08 14.38
CA ARG A 27 13.20 1.27 14.32
C ARG A 27 12.39 1.48 15.60
N GLY A 28 12.43 0.53 16.54
CA GLY A 28 11.65 0.59 17.78
C GLY A 28 10.14 0.55 17.54
N MET A 29 9.68 0.01 16.41
CA MET A 29 8.26 -0.03 16.07
C MET A 29 7.53 -1.15 16.84
N GLY A 30 6.29 -0.91 17.25
CA GLY A 30 5.45 -1.94 17.86
C GLY A 30 5.90 -2.42 19.24
N LEU A 31 6.60 -1.58 20.01
CA LEU A 31 7.11 -1.90 21.34
C LEU A 31 6.07 -1.84 22.47
N GLY A 32 4.82 -1.47 22.19
CA GLY A 32 3.73 -1.55 23.16
C GLY A 32 2.59 -0.58 22.88
N LYS A 33 1.49 -0.76 23.62
CA LYS A 33 0.35 0.14 23.60
C LYS A 33 0.70 1.42 24.34
N GLU A 34 0.53 2.57 23.69
CA GLU A 34 0.61 3.86 24.38
C GLU A 34 -0.46 3.94 25.48
N GLU A 35 -0.05 4.22 26.71
CA GLU A 35 -0.98 4.35 27.83
C GLU A 35 -1.95 5.52 27.60
N GLY A 36 -3.24 5.25 27.72
CA GLY A 36 -4.30 6.25 27.53
C GLY A 36 -4.81 6.41 26.09
N PHE A 37 -4.33 5.63 25.12
CA PHE A 37 -4.88 5.66 23.76
C PHE A 37 -6.30 5.10 23.71
N ARG A 38 -7.26 5.94 23.29
CA ARG A 38 -8.65 5.51 23.05
C ARG A 38 -8.77 4.88 21.68
N ALA A 39 -9.45 3.74 21.59
CA ALA A 39 -9.64 3.05 20.32
C ALA A 39 -10.37 3.96 19.31
N VAL A 40 -9.78 4.11 18.12
CA VAL A 40 -10.30 4.96 17.04
C VAL A 40 -10.87 4.09 15.93
N GLU A 41 -12.07 4.42 15.47
CA GLU A 41 -12.60 3.88 14.22
C GLU A 41 -12.09 4.69 13.04
N ILE A 42 -11.47 4.02 12.07
CA ILE A 42 -10.97 4.65 10.85
C ILE A 42 -11.58 3.99 9.61
N LYS A 43 -11.59 4.73 8.51
CA LYS A 43 -11.83 4.20 7.17
C LYS A 43 -10.51 4.13 6.41
N THR A 44 -10.10 2.94 5.99
CA THR A 44 -8.94 2.78 5.10
C THR A 44 -9.23 3.41 3.73
N LYS A 45 -8.18 3.73 2.95
CA LYS A 45 -8.32 4.25 1.59
C LYS A 45 -9.22 3.39 0.70
N ASP A 46 -9.17 2.07 0.89
CA ASP A 46 -10.00 1.08 0.17
C ASP A 46 -11.47 1.04 0.65
N GLY A 47 -11.83 1.89 1.61
CA GLY A 47 -13.19 2.01 2.13
C GLY A 47 -13.55 1.07 3.28
N LYS A 48 -12.65 0.13 3.64
CA LYS A 48 -12.83 -0.77 4.78
C LYS A 48 -12.83 0.01 6.11
N ARG A 49 -13.79 -0.29 6.98
CA ARG A 49 -13.82 0.23 8.36
C ARG A 49 -13.01 -0.67 9.28
N MET A 50 -12.22 -0.06 10.16
CA MET A 50 -11.36 -0.77 11.09
C MET A 50 -11.32 -0.02 12.41
N LYS A 51 -11.37 -0.77 13.52
CA LYS A 51 -11.13 -0.26 14.86
C LYS A 51 -9.67 -0.50 15.21
N ILE A 52 -8.94 0.56 15.51
CA ILE A 52 -7.55 0.50 15.97
C ILE A 52 -7.55 0.64 17.48
N ASP A 53 -7.09 -0.40 18.18
CA ASP A 53 -6.90 -0.41 19.62
C ASP A 53 -5.47 -0.04 20.05
N ASP A 54 -4.49 -0.27 19.18
CA ASP A 54 -3.07 0.00 19.41
C ASP A 54 -2.49 0.85 18.26
N PRO A 55 -2.03 2.08 18.54
CA PRO A 55 -1.48 2.96 17.51
C PRO A 55 -0.13 2.46 16.98
N SER A 56 0.64 1.74 17.79
CA SER A 56 1.98 1.24 17.43
C SER A 56 1.95 -0.11 16.72
N ARG A 57 0.76 -0.70 16.52
CA ARG A 57 0.61 -1.95 15.75
C ARG A 57 1.20 -1.80 14.35
N LEU A 58 2.09 -2.73 14.00
CA LEU A 58 2.71 -2.80 12.68
C LEU A 58 1.70 -3.27 11.63
N TYR A 59 1.74 -2.63 10.46
CA TYR A 59 1.01 -3.06 9.28
C TYR A 59 1.84 -2.89 8.00
N ILE A 60 1.44 -3.59 6.94
CA ILE A 60 2.03 -3.45 5.61
C ILE A 60 1.37 -2.26 4.92
N GLU A 61 2.15 -1.20 4.71
CA GLU A 61 1.71 0.01 4.03
C GLU A 61 1.80 -0.13 2.52
N GLN A 62 2.96 -0.57 2.04
CA GLN A 62 3.20 -0.84 0.63
C GLN A 62 3.90 -2.18 0.50
N ALA A 63 3.59 -2.87 -0.58
CA ALA A 63 4.33 -4.04 -1.00
C ALA A 63 4.36 -4.08 -2.53
N TRP A 64 5.52 -4.37 -3.11
CA TRP A 64 5.67 -4.54 -4.54
C TRP A 64 6.70 -5.62 -4.84
N VAL A 65 6.66 -6.14 -6.07
CA VAL A 65 7.58 -7.17 -6.54
C VAL A 65 8.49 -6.56 -7.59
N GLY A 66 9.79 -6.82 -7.45
CA GLY A 66 10.79 -6.50 -8.44
C GLY A 66 11.27 -7.78 -9.14
N LYS A 67 11.79 -7.58 -10.34
CA LYS A 67 12.42 -8.63 -11.13
C LYS A 67 13.88 -8.82 -10.67
N GLY A 68 14.30 -10.06 -10.48
CA GLY A 68 15.69 -10.43 -10.23
C GLY A 68 16.41 -10.85 -11.51
N ASP A 69 17.60 -11.42 -11.32
CA ASP A 69 18.42 -11.92 -12.41
C ASP A 69 17.78 -13.12 -13.10
N TYR A 70 18.00 -13.23 -14.41
CA TYR A 70 17.54 -14.37 -15.18
C TYR A 70 18.60 -15.46 -15.23
N GLY A 71 18.24 -16.66 -14.82
CA GLY A 71 18.95 -17.86 -15.29
C GLY A 71 18.63 -18.11 -16.76
N ILE A 72 19.50 -18.82 -17.45
CA ILE A 72 19.25 -19.25 -18.83
C ILE A 72 19.50 -20.75 -18.92
N THR A 73 18.55 -21.48 -19.49
CA THR A 73 18.65 -22.93 -19.70
C THR A 73 18.42 -23.26 -21.17
N PRO A 74 19.28 -24.05 -21.84
CA PRO A 74 19.00 -24.51 -23.20
C PRO A 74 17.81 -25.49 -23.20
N ASP A 75 16.84 -25.22 -24.08
CA ASP A 75 15.66 -26.05 -24.35
C ASP A 75 15.90 -26.79 -25.68
N HIS A 76 16.28 -28.06 -25.59
CA HIS A 76 16.58 -28.90 -26.74
C HIS A 76 15.28 -29.40 -27.40
N ARG A 77 15.07 -29.04 -28.65
CA ARG A 77 13.89 -29.41 -29.44
C ARG A 77 14.25 -30.34 -30.60
N ALA A 78 13.22 -30.91 -31.23
CA ALA A 78 13.38 -31.74 -32.41
C ALA A 78 14.10 -30.98 -33.54
N ARG A 79 14.76 -31.74 -34.44
CA ARG A 79 15.50 -31.21 -35.61
C ARG A 79 16.65 -30.27 -35.26
N GLY A 80 17.35 -30.54 -34.15
CA GLY A 80 18.58 -29.82 -33.76
C GLY A 80 18.35 -28.36 -33.35
N GLN A 81 17.12 -27.94 -33.09
CA GLN A 81 16.80 -26.58 -32.64
C GLN A 81 17.06 -26.45 -31.13
N ILE A 82 17.74 -25.39 -30.71
CA ILE A 82 17.98 -25.09 -29.30
C ILE A 82 17.48 -23.67 -29.01
N ASN A 83 16.43 -23.58 -28.21
CA ASN A 83 15.93 -22.30 -27.72
C ASN A 83 16.55 -21.99 -26.36
N MET A 84 16.71 -20.71 -26.03
CA MET A 84 17.20 -20.29 -24.72
C MET A 84 16.02 -19.91 -23.82
N MET A 85 15.70 -20.78 -22.86
CA MET A 85 14.67 -20.52 -21.85
C MET A 85 15.22 -19.55 -20.79
N LYS A 86 14.47 -18.49 -20.48
CA LYS A 86 14.81 -17.55 -19.41
C LYS A 86 14.12 -17.96 -18.12
N ASN A 87 14.89 -18.28 -17.09
CA ASN A 87 14.41 -18.70 -15.78
C ASN A 87 14.30 -17.45 -14.87
N PRO A 88 13.09 -16.94 -14.57
CA PRO A 88 12.91 -15.74 -13.75
C PRO A 88 13.26 -15.99 -12.28
N THR A 89 14.01 -15.06 -11.69
CA THR A 89 14.01 -14.83 -10.24
C THR A 89 13.32 -13.51 -9.93
N THR A 90 12.77 -13.38 -8.73
CA THR A 90 12.06 -12.17 -8.29
C THR A 90 12.35 -11.89 -6.82
N HIS A 91 12.19 -10.65 -6.40
CA HIS A 91 12.28 -10.22 -5.02
C HIS A 91 11.06 -9.39 -4.64
N ILE A 92 10.64 -9.44 -3.38
CA ILE A 92 9.53 -8.65 -2.85
C ILE A 92 10.08 -7.59 -1.92
N HIS A 93 9.56 -6.37 -2.04
CA HIS A 93 9.85 -5.26 -1.15
C HIS A 93 8.59 -4.92 -0.36
N VAL A 94 8.75 -4.65 0.93
CA VAL A 94 7.66 -4.32 1.84
C VAL A 94 8.04 -3.10 2.66
N VAL A 95 7.12 -2.15 2.77
CA VAL A 95 7.22 -1.00 3.68
C VAL A 95 6.27 -1.23 4.83
N LEU A 96 6.84 -1.37 6.02
CA LEU A 96 6.11 -1.48 7.28
C LEU A 96 5.96 -0.10 7.92
N LYS A 97 4.77 0.19 8.43
CA LYS A 97 4.46 1.38 9.23
C LYS A 97 3.61 0.99 10.44
N GLU A 98 3.41 1.95 11.34
CA GLU A 98 2.49 1.83 12.48
C GLU A 98 1.12 2.45 12.18
N GLU A 99 0.06 1.93 12.80
CA GLU A 99 -1.34 2.37 12.61
C GLU A 99 -1.55 3.88 12.87
N LYS A 100 -0.67 4.55 13.63
CA LYS A 100 -0.60 6.04 13.73
C LYS A 100 -0.67 6.73 12.37
N THR A 101 0.00 6.16 11.36
CA THR A 101 0.01 6.70 10.00
C THR A 101 -1.39 6.68 9.39
N ARG A 102 -2.14 5.59 9.59
CA ARG A 102 -3.50 5.47 9.06
C ARG A 102 -4.48 6.41 9.73
N ILE A 103 -4.32 6.63 11.04
CA ILE A 103 -5.13 7.59 11.81
C ILE A 103 -4.93 8.99 11.21
N ARG A 104 -3.67 9.42 11.04
CA ARG A 104 -3.32 10.70 10.41
C ARG A 104 -3.94 10.83 9.01
N GLU A 105 -3.76 9.83 8.15
CA GLU A 105 -4.31 9.86 6.79
C GLU A 105 -5.84 9.90 6.75
N ASN A 106 -6.51 9.26 7.72
CA ASN A 106 -7.96 9.32 7.82
C ASN A 106 -8.42 10.73 8.23
N GLN A 107 -7.76 11.33 9.23
CA GLN A 107 -8.04 12.70 9.67
C GLN A 107 -7.83 13.71 8.53
N GLU A 108 -6.73 13.59 7.78
CA GLU A 108 -6.48 14.43 6.60
C GLU A 108 -7.57 14.28 5.54
N ARG A 109 -8.08 13.06 5.35
CA ARG A 109 -9.16 12.78 4.41
C ARG A 109 -10.49 13.36 4.88
N GLU A 110 -10.82 13.23 6.16
CA GLU A 110 -12.02 13.80 6.76
C GLU A 110 -11.98 15.33 6.71
N ALA A 111 -10.85 15.95 7.06
CA ALA A 111 -10.63 17.39 6.92
C ALA A 111 -10.78 17.84 5.46
N LYS A 112 -10.23 17.08 4.50
CA LYS A 112 -10.42 17.36 3.06
C LYS A 112 -11.87 17.25 2.62
N ILE A 113 -12.64 16.31 3.18
CA ILE A 113 -14.07 16.17 2.89
C ILE A 113 -14.86 17.33 3.50
N ALA A 114 -14.57 17.71 4.74
CA ALA A 114 -15.20 18.85 5.41
C ALA A 114 -14.89 20.18 4.70
N ALA A 115 -13.70 20.32 4.13
CA ALA A 115 -13.29 21.49 3.35
C ALA A 115 -13.91 21.54 1.94
N ARG A 116 -14.51 20.46 1.43
CA ARG A 116 -15.21 20.50 0.14
C ARG A 116 -16.46 21.36 0.26
N LYS A 117 -16.65 22.24 -0.73
CA LYS A 117 -17.89 23.00 -0.85
C LYS A 117 -19.07 22.04 -0.93
N THR A 118 -20.16 22.39 -0.25
CA THR A 118 -21.42 21.67 -0.35
C THR A 118 -21.93 21.72 -1.78
N TRP A 119 -22.66 20.68 -2.17
CA TRP A 119 -23.35 20.66 -3.45
C TRP A 119 -24.47 21.71 -3.44
N VAL A 120 -24.61 22.43 -4.55
CA VAL A 120 -25.62 23.49 -4.75
C VAL A 120 -26.36 23.18 -6.04
N GLN A 121 -27.68 23.42 -6.09
CA GLN A 121 -28.53 23.09 -7.25
C GLN A 121 -28.07 23.85 -8.51
N LEU A 122 -27.82 25.16 -8.38
CA LEU A 122 -27.37 26.04 -9.46
C LEU A 122 -25.99 26.62 -9.11
N PRO A 123 -24.89 25.95 -9.49
CA PRO A 123 -23.55 26.44 -9.19
C PRO A 123 -23.19 27.64 -10.07
N ASN A 124 -22.66 28.70 -9.45
CA ASN A 124 -22.08 29.84 -10.16
C ASN A 124 -20.77 29.43 -10.85
N ARG A 125 -20.88 28.89 -12.07
CA ARG A 125 -19.73 28.52 -12.90
C ARG A 125 -19.15 29.78 -13.54
N LYS A 126 -17.83 29.93 -13.50
CA LYS A 126 -17.15 31.03 -14.20
C LYS A 126 -17.37 30.89 -15.71
N ILE A 127 -17.69 32.00 -16.36
CA ILE A 127 -17.64 32.09 -17.83
C ILE A 127 -16.15 32.13 -18.20
N THR A 128 -15.67 31.09 -18.89
CA THR A 128 -14.24 30.95 -19.21
C THR A 128 -13.81 31.70 -20.47
N SER A 129 -14.77 32.15 -21.28
CA SER A 129 -14.51 32.88 -22.52
C SER A 129 -14.48 34.38 -22.26
N GLN A 130 -13.50 35.07 -22.85
CA GLN A 130 -13.43 36.53 -22.85
C GLN A 130 -13.85 37.06 -24.23
N ARG A 131 -14.70 38.07 -24.26
CA ARG A 131 -15.02 38.88 -25.46
C ARG A 131 -14.64 40.32 -25.17
N GLN A 132 -14.21 41.06 -26.18
CA GLN A 132 -13.86 42.48 -26.04
C GLN A 132 -15.08 43.41 -25.99
N TYR A 133 -16.28 42.82 -26.07
CA TYR A 133 -17.55 43.50 -25.92
C TYR A 133 -18.44 42.69 -25.00
N TYR A 134 -19.38 43.36 -24.34
CA TYR A 134 -20.34 42.71 -23.48
C TYR A 134 -21.38 41.91 -24.29
N SER A 135 -21.85 40.81 -23.74
CA SER A 135 -22.86 39.93 -24.34
C SER A 135 -23.92 39.54 -23.31
N TRP A 136 -24.29 40.50 -22.44
CA TRP A 136 -25.26 40.31 -21.36
C TRP A 136 -26.57 39.70 -21.86
#